data_AF-A0A6A4BBF3-F1
#
_entry.id   AF-A0A6A4BBF3-F1
#
_cell.length_a   1.000
_cell.length_b   1.000
_cell.length_c   1.000
_cell.angle_alpha   90.00
_cell.angle_beta   90.00
_cell.angle_gamma   90.00
#
_symmetry.space_group_name_H-M   'P 1'
#
loop_
_entity.id
_entity.type
_entity.pdbx_description
1 polymer ?
#
loop_
_entity_poly.entity_id
_entity_poly.type
_entity_poly.pdbx_seq_one_letter_code
_entity_poly.pdbx_strand_id
1 'polypeptide(L)'
;MTAEDSCCAFLYELARNLAKLYDFNCRYGDDVPIMDDVFNAVVNDDWKFRLTRGEKLTAVELPDYFAEDQWYVLKNLNQDTYRRIYDGKVATTSEGKPHIILPHDMFTRDVVDVCKGIATKARVVGEPTEFEVKDEDEILG
;
A
#
# COMPACT_ATOMS: atom_id res chain seq x y z
N MET A 1 8.57 -7.74 14.76
CA MET A 1 7.71 -6.95 13.86
C MET A 1 6.35 -7.59 13.91
N THR A 2 5.31 -6.85 14.27
CA THR A 2 3.92 -7.35 14.33
C THR A 2 3.28 -7.33 12.94
N ALA A 3 2.12 -7.99 12.77
CA ALA A 3 1.34 -7.83 11.55
C ALA A 3 0.94 -6.36 11.32
N GLU A 4 0.55 -5.66 12.38
CA GLU A 4 0.21 -4.24 12.33
C GLU A 4 1.38 -3.39 11.79
N ASP A 5 2.60 -3.54 12.33
CA ASP A 5 3.78 -2.80 11.87
C ASP A 5 4.08 -3.12 10.39
N SER A 6 3.94 -4.38 9.99
CA SER A 6 4.18 -4.83 8.62
C SER A 6 3.16 -4.24 7.63
N CYS A 7 1.88 -4.23 8.01
CA CYS A 7 0.81 -3.61 7.25
C CYS A 7 1.01 -2.10 7.12
N CYS A 8 1.40 -1.42 8.21
CA CYS A 8 1.73 0.01 8.18
C CYS A 8 2.84 0.30 7.16
N ALA A 9 3.94 -0.46 7.20
CA ALA A 9 5.07 -0.31 6.30
C ALA A 9 4.67 -0.47 4.82
N PHE A 10 3.83 -1.47 4.55
CA PHE A 10 3.30 -1.71 3.21
C PHE A 10 2.44 -0.56 2.72
N LEU A 11 1.43 -0.15 3.51
CA LEU A 11 0.54 0.98 3.17
C LEU A 11 1.34 2.27 2.95
N TYR A 12 2.34 2.53 3.78
CA TYR A 12 3.19 3.70 3.64
C TYR A 12 3.98 3.72 2.32
N GLU A 13 4.60 2.60 1.95
CA GLU A 13 5.30 2.48 0.67
C GLU A 13 4.34 2.64 -0.52
N LEU A 14 3.12 2.10 -0.42
CA LEU A 14 2.07 2.29 -1.44
C LEU A 14 1.73 3.77 -1.61
N ALA A 15 1.46 4.48 -0.53
CA ALA A 15 1.12 5.91 -0.57
C ALA A 15 2.24 6.73 -1.21
N ARG A 16 3.51 6.44 -0.88
CA ARG A 16 4.67 7.08 -1.50
C ARG A 16 4.79 6.79 -2.99
N ASN A 17 4.50 5.56 -3.41
CA ASN A 17 4.55 5.20 -4.83
C ASN A 17 3.40 5.83 -5.62
N LEU A 18 2.21 5.93 -5.03
CA LEU A 18 1.09 6.67 -5.63
C LEU A 18 1.38 8.17 -5.70
N ALA A 19 1.99 8.75 -4.68
CA ALA A 19 2.42 10.15 -4.71
C ALA A 19 3.46 10.43 -5.80
N LYS A 20 4.17 9.42 -6.34
CA LYS A 20 5.03 9.62 -7.53
C LYS A 20 4.21 9.81 -8.82
N LEU A 21 2.96 9.37 -8.85
CA LEU A 21 2.08 9.38 -10.02
C LEU A 21 0.99 10.45 -9.95
N TYR A 22 0.58 10.83 -8.74
CA TYR A 22 -0.52 11.76 -8.48
C TYR A 22 -0.13 12.84 -7.47
N ASP A 23 -0.76 13.99 -7.61
CA ASP A 23 -0.73 15.06 -6.61
C ASP A 23 -2.03 15.03 -5.81
N PHE A 24 -1.95 14.96 -4.49
CA PHE A 24 -3.06 15.00 -3.55
C PHE A 24 -2.61 15.64 -2.23
N ASN A 25 -3.56 16.16 -1.45
CA ASN A 25 -3.26 16.89 -0.22
C ASN A 25 -2.83 15.94 0.92
N CYS A 26 -1.62 16.12 1.45
CA CYS A 26 -1.11 15.38 2.61
C CYS A 26 -1.48 16.12 3.90
N ARG A 27 -2.52 15.66 4.62
CA ARG A 27 -3.13 16.44 5.72
C ARG A 27 -2.28 16.52 6.98
N TYR A 28 -1.30 15.64 7.16
CA TYR A 28 -0.57 15.46 8.42
C TYR A 28 0.79 16.18 8.51
N GLY A 29 1.09 17.11 7.58
CA GLY A 29 1.96 18.24 7.88
C GLY A 29 3.44 18.18 7.46
N ASP A 30 3.91 17.10 6.84
CA ASP A 30 5.33 16.97 6.44
C ASP A 30 5.54 16.59 4.96
N ASP A 31 4.55 16.80 4.07
CA ASP A 31 4.57 16.32 2.67
C ASP A 31 4.82 14.80 2.54
N VAL A 32 4.59 14.06 3.62
CA VAL A 32 4.73 12.62 3.70
C VAL A 32 3.37 11.98 3.43
N PRO A 33 3.17 11.33 2.27
CA PRO A 33 1.88 10.73 1.92
C PRO A 33 1.62 9.47 2.74
N ILE A 34 0.41 9.35 3.29
CA ILE A 34 -0.10 8.12 3.89
C ILE A 34 -1.35 7.63 3.14
N MET A 35 -1.75 6.37 3.34
CA MET A 35 -2.92 5.82 2.62
C MET A 35 -4.23 6.52 2.99
N ASP A 36 -4.35 7.07 4.20
CA ASP A 36 -5.48 7.94 4.56
C ASP A 36 -5.59 9.17 3.64
N ASP A 37 -4.47 9.77 3.23
CA ASP A 37 -4.49 10.90 2.28
C ASP A 37 -4.97 10.43 0.91
N VAL A 38 -4.52 9.27 0.45
CA VAL A 38 -4.95 8.66 -0.81
C VAL A 38 -6.46 8.36 -0.78
N PHE A 39 -6.97 7.75 0.28
CA PHE A 39 -8.40 7.49 0.42
C PHE A 39 -9.22 8.79 0.45
N ASN A 40 -8.75 9.80 1.19
CA ASN A 40 -9.40 11.10 1.20
C ASN A 40 -9.41 11.74 -0.20
N ALA A 41 -8.32 11.64 -0.95
CA ALA A 41 -8.19 12.17 -2.29
C ALA A 41 -9.18 11.49 -3.26
N VAL A 42 -9.29 10.16 -3.20
CA VAL A 42 -10.26 9.38 -3.99
C VAL A 42 -11.70 9.75 -3.62
N VAL A 43 -12.02 9.81 -2.32
CA VAL A 43 -13.40 10.07 -1.85
C VAL A 43 -13.86 11.49 -2.17
N ASN A 44 -12.96 12.48 -2.09
CA ASN A 44 -13.29 13.89 -2.31
C ASN A 44 -13.01 14.36 -3.75
N ASP A 45 -12.54 13.47 -4.63
CA ASP A 45 -12.03 13.81 -5.95
C ASP A 45 -10.96 14.93 -5.93
N ASP A 46 -10.14 14.93 -4.86
CA ASP A 46 -9.09 15.93 -4.61
C ASP A 46 -7.71 15.37 -4.96
N TRP A 47 -7.54 15.03 -6.24
CA TRP A 47 -6.30 14.51 -6.79
C TRP A 47 -6.08 15.01 -8.22
N LYS A 48 -4.83 14.99 -8.67
CA LYS A 48 -4.44 15.31 -10.05
C LYS A 48 -3.36 14.37 -10.53
N PHE A 49 -3.25 14.20 -11.84
CA PHE A 49 -2.06 13.57 -12.42
C PHE A 49 -0.82 14.40 -12.14
N ARG A 50 0.22 13.76 -11.63
CA ARG A 50 1.54 14.39 -11.58
C ARG A 50 2.10 14.46 -12.99
N LEU A 51 2.64 15.62 -13.34
CA LEU A 51 3.20 15.90 -14.66
C LEU A 51 4.72 15.97 -14.60
N THR A 52 5.39 15.40 -15.60
CA THR A 52 6.81 15.61 -15.86
C THR A 52 6.99 16.11 -17.28
N ARG A 53 7.61 17.29 -17.44
CA ARG A 53 7.75 17.97 -18.75
C ARG A 53 6.41 18.17 -19.49
N GLY A 54 5.32 18.34 -18.73
CA GLY A 54 3.96 18.51 -19.27
C GLY A 54 3.22 17.21 -19.58
N GLU A 55 3.86 16.05 -19.43
CA GLU A 55 3.25 14.74 -19.68
C GLU A 55 2.83 14.06 -18.37
N LYS A 56 1.68 13.37 -18.38
CA LYS A 56 1.21 12.59 -17.24
C LYS A 56 2.12 11.39 -16.99
N LEU A 57 2.44 11.11 -15.73
CA LEU A 57 3.25 9.94 -15.34
C LEU A 57 2.47 8.61 -15.38
N THR A 58 1.15 8.68 -15.50
CA THR A 58 0.24 7.54 -15.68
C THR A 58 -0.98 7.99 -16.49
N ALA A 59 -1.62 7.06 -17.19
CA ALA A 59 -2.87 7.31 -17.93
C ALA A 59 -4.12 6.90 -17.13
N VAL A 60 -3.94 6.15 -16.04
CA VAL A 60 -5.04 5.61 -15.22
C VAL A 60 -5.40 6.63 -14.15
N GLU A 61 -6.69 6.86 -13.95
CA GLU A 61 -7.19 7.75 -12.89
C GLU A 61 -6.96 7.13 -11.51
N LEU A 62 -6.76 7.95 -10.48
CA LEU A 62 -6.46 7.43 -9.14
C LEU A 62 -7.57 6.48 -8.62
N PRO A 63 -8.89 6.78 -8.74
CA PRO A 63 -9.94 5.86 -8.32
C PRO A 63 -9.91 4.50 -9.04
N ASP A 64 -9.48 4.49 -10.30
CA ASP A 64 -9.39 3.28 -11.13
C ASP A 64 -8.02 2.59 -11.03
N TYR A 65 -7.09 3.17 -10.26
CA TYR A 65 -5.74 2.64 -10.14
C TYR A 65 -5.71 1.29 -9.45
N PHE A 66 -6.65 0.98 -8.58
CA PHE A 66 -6.86 -0.36 -8.03
C PHE A 66 -8.27 -0.84 -8.38
N ALA A 67 -8.42 -2.16 -8.47
CA ALA A 67 -9.75 -2.77 -8.57
C ALA A 67 -10.52 -2.63 -7.23
N GLU A 68 -11.83 -2.84 -7.27
CA GLU A 68 -12.70 -2.65 -6.09
C GLU A 68 -12.29 -3.53 -4.90
N ASP A 69 -11.94 -4.80 -5.16
CA ASP A 69 -11.45 -5.77 -4.18
C ASP A 69 -10.10 -5.35 -3.57
N GLN A 70 -9.20 -4.81 -4.40
CA GLN A 70 -7.93 -4.26 -3.96
C GLN A 70 -8.13 -3.05 -3.05
N TRP A 71 -9.02 -2.13 -3.42
CA TRP A 71 -9.39 -0.99 -2.57
C TRP A 71 -10.00 -1.44 -1.24
N TYR A 72 -10.84 -2.48 -1.27
CA TYR A 72 -11.44 -3.06 -0.08
C TYR A 72 -10.38 -3.63 0.88
N VAL A 73 -9.45 -4.44 0.37
CA VAL A 73 -8.35 -4.99 1.17
C VAL A 73 -7.49 -3.86 1.76
N LEU A 74 -7.14 -2.85 0.98
CA LEU A 74 -6.35 -1.71 1.48
C LEU A 74 -7.06 -0.93 2.60
N LYS A 75 -8.39 -0.77 2.51
CA LYS A 75 -9.17 -0.13 3.57
C LYS A 75 -9.17 -0.96 4.85
N ASN A 76 -9.35 -2.27 4.75
CA ASN A 76 -9.32 -3.15 5.93
C ASN A 76 -7.93 -3.11 6.60
N LEU A 77 -6.85 -3.28 5.83
CA LEU A 77 -5.50 -3.18 6.36
C LEU A 77 -5.25 -1.84 7.06
N ASN A 78 -5.74 -0.74 6.49
CA ASN A 78 -5.53 0.59 7.06
C ASN A 78 -6.36 0.86 8.33
N GLN A 79 -7.54 0.24 8.47
CA GLN A 79 -8.36 0.35 9.68
C GLN A 79 -7.66 -0.26 10.89
N ASP A 80 -6.93 -1.36 10.68
CA ASP A 80 -6.24 -2.09 11.74
C ASP A 80 -4.88 -1.48 12.10
N THR A 81 -4.40 -0.51 11.31
CA THR A 81 -3.16 0.24 11.57
C THR A 81 -3.45 1.55 12.31
N TYR A 82 -3.35 1.57 13.64
CA TYR A 82 -3.67 2.76 14.43
C TYR A 82 -2.58 3.85 14.29
N ARG A 83 -2.85 4.89 13.46
CA ARG A 83 -2.23 6.26 13.45
C ARG A 83 -0.77 6.40 13.93
N ARG A 84 0.12 5.48 13.58
CA ARG A 84 1.57 5.66 13.78
C ARG A 84 2.14 6.16 12.47
N ILE A 85 2.71 7.37 12.49
CA ILE A 85 3.56 7.85 11.41
C ILE A 85 4.76 6.90 11.36
N TYR A 86 4.71 5.97 10.41
CA TYR A 86 5.71 4.92 10.25
C TYR A 86 6.64 5.34 9.11
N ASP A 87 7.91 5.60 9.41
CA ASP A 87 8.98 5.83 8.41
C ASP A 87 9.67 4.50 8.01
N GLY A 88 9.06 3.36 8.33
CA GLY A 88 9.68 2.08 8.03
C GLY A 88 9.41 1.64 6.61
N LYS A 89 10.43 1.00 6.03
CA LYS A 89 10.38 0.35 4.73
C LYS A 89 9.64 -0.96 4.84
N VAL A 90 9.05 -1.41 3.73
CA VAL A 90 8.54 -2.78 3.60
C VAL A 90 9.62 -3.75 4.03
N ALA A 91 9.27 -4.65 4.95
CA ALA A 91 10.23 -5.58 5.50
C ALA A 91 10.67 -6.60 4.46
N THR A 92 11.92 -7.08 4.57
CA THR A 92 12.47 -8.10 3.69
C THR A 92 12.72 -9.39 4.45
N THR A 93 12.56 -10.52 3.78
CA THR A 93 13.00 -11.81 4.30
C THR A 93 14.53 -11.89 4.38
N SER A 94 15.05 -12.98 4.95
CA SER A 94 16.49 -13.28 4.94
C SER A 94 17.05 -13.42 3.52
N GLU A 95 16.22 -13.77 2.54
CA GLU A 95 16.58 -13.85 1.11
C GLU A 95 16.46 -12.49 0.41
N GLY A 96 16.04 -11.44 1.12
CA GLY A 96 15.87 -10.09 0.57
C GLY A 96 14.54 -9.84 -0.12
N LYS A 97 13.59 -10.78 -0.07
CA LYS A 97 12.26 -10.60 -0.70
C LYS A 97 11.37 -9.68 0.16
N PRO A 98 10.76 -8.63 -0.41
CA PRO A 98 9.76 -7.84 0.30
C PRO A 98 8.58 -8.71 0.73
N HIS A 99 8.05 -8.44 1.93
CA HIS A 99 6.89 -9.16 2.43
C HIS A 99 5.95 -8.30 3.26
N ILE A 100 4.70 -8.74 3.35
CA ILE A 100 3.72 -8.28 4.33
C ILE A 100 3.33 -9.45 5.25
N ILE A 101 3.16 -9.15 6.53
CA ILE A 101 2.58 -10.04 7.53
C ILE A 101 1.13 -9.60 7.71
N LEU A 102 0.18 -10.49 7.43
CA LEU A 102 -1.24 -10.23 7.60
C LEU A 102 -1.71 -10.75 8.96
N PRO A 103 -2.65 -10.03 9.62
CA PRO A 103 -3.43 -10.62 10.71
C PRO A 103 -4.05 -11.94 10.29
N HIS A 104 -4.07 -12.93 11.19
CA HIS A 104 -4.50 -14.29 10.87
C HIS A 104 -5.94 -14.35 10.32
N ASP A 105 -6.84 -13.52 10.86
CA ASP A 105 -8.24 -13.43 10.42
C ASP A 105 -8.41 -12.87 9.00
N MET A 106 -7.41 -12.16 8.48
CA MET A 106 -7.34 -11.69 7.09
C MET A 106 -6.58 -12.65 6.17
N PHE A 107 -5.86 -13.63 6.71
CA PHE A 107 -4.98 -14.51 5.95
C PHE A 107 -5.79 -15.58 5.17
N THR A 108 -6.25 -15.20 3.98
CA THR A 108 -6.93 -16.08 3.04
C THR A 108 -6.18 -16.12 1.71
N ARG A 109 -6.36 -17.19 0.92
CA ARG A 109 -5.72 -17.29 -0.41
C ARG A 109 -6.07 -16.12 -1.32
N ASP A 110 -7.33 -15.69 -1.30
CA ASP A 110 -7.80 -14.58 -2.12
C ASP A 110 -7.13 -13.27 -1.70
N VAL A 111 -7.04 -12.99 -0.39
CA VAL A 111 -6.36 -11.78 0.12
C VAL A 111 -4.86 -11.82 -0.18
N VAL A 112 -4.22 -12.99 -0.08
CA VAL A 112 -2.81 -13.18 -0.46
C VAL A 112 -2.58 -12.79 -1.92
N ASP A 113 -3.40 -13.29 -2.84
CA ASP A 113 -3.27 -13.01 -4.27
C ASP A 113 -3.56 -11.52 -4.57
N VAL A 114 -4.56 -10.94 -3.90
CA VAL A 114 -4.87 -9.51 -3.98
C VAL A 114 -3.68 -8.65 -3.52
N CYS A 115 -3.07 -8.96 -2.38
CA CYS A 115 -1.90 -8.25 -1.84
C CYS A 115 -0.71 -8.29 -2.81
N LYS A 116 -0.42 -9.44 -3.42
CA LYS A 116 0.64 -9.57 -4.43
C LYS A 116 0.33 -8.71 -5.67
N GLY A 117 -0.92 -8.73 -6.13
CA GLY A 117 -1.36 -7.89 -7.25
C GLY A 117 -1.22 -6.40 -6.96
N ILE A 118 -1.57 -5.97 -5.74
CA ILE A 118 -1.38 -4.58 -5.26
C ILE A 118 0.11 -4.23 -5.26
N ALA A 119 0.97 -5.08 -4.69
CA ALA A 119 2.40 -4.83 -4.59
C ALA A 119 3.06 -4.63 -5.96
N THR A 120 2.70 -5.45 -6.94
CA THR A 120 3.16 -5.29 -8.33
C THR A 120 2.61 -4.01 -8.96
N LYS A 121 1.30 -3.75 -8.85
CA LYS A 121 0.66 -2.60 -9.49
C LYS A 121 1.18 -1.27 -8.93
N ALA A 122 1.46 -1.21 -7.63
CA ALA A 122 2.03 -0.05 -6.97
C ALA A 122 3.57 0.02 -7.06
N ARG A 123 4.21 -0.88 -7.80
CA ARG A 123 5.66 -0.93 -8.02
C ARG A 123 6.49 -1.11 -6.74
N VAL A 124 5.94 -1.81 -5.75
CA VAL A 124 6.70 -2.30 -4.59
C VAL A 124 7.65 -3.42 -5.04
N VAL A 125 7.18 -4.27 -5.96
CA VAL A 125 7.95 -5.33 -6.63
C VAL A 125 7.70 -5.29 -8.14
N GLY A 126 8.55 -5.95 -8.93
CA GLY A 126 8.38 -6.08 -10.38
C GLY A 126 7.41 -7.18 -10.76
N GLU A 127 7.42 -8.30 -10.03
CA GLU A 127 6.57 -9.47 -10.28
C GLU A 127 5.84 -9.95 -9.01
N PRO A 128 4.63 -10.52 -9.12
CA PRO A 128 3.89 -11.03 -7.95
C PRO A 128 4.64 -12.11 -7.15
N THR A 129 5.53 -12.86 -7.79
CA THR A 129 6.37 -13.92 -7.22
C THR A 129 7.48 -13.38 -6.32
N GLU A 130 7.83 -12.10 -6.44
CA GLU A 130 8.87 -11.42 -5.66
C GLU A 130 8.34 -10.90 -4.32
N PHE A 131 7.01 -10.94 -4.10
CA PHE A 131 6.37 -10.48 -2.89
C PHE A 131 5.82 -11.65 -2.07
N GLU A 132 6.26 -11.77 -0.82
CA GLU A 132 5.74 -12.77 0.11
C GLU A 132 4.62 -12.20 0.98
N VAL A 133 3.62 -13.04 1.27
CA VAL A 133 2.55 -12.73 2.21
C VAL A 133 2.56 -13.82 3.27
N LYS A 134 2.69 -13.42 4.54
CA LYS A 134 2.85 -14.33 5.68
C LYS A 134 1.68 -14.21 6.64
N ASP A 135 1.36 -15.32 7.29
CA ASP A 135 0.42 -15.36 8.39
C ASP A 135 1.10 -14.89 9.68
N GLU A 136 0.42 -14.09 10.49
CA GLU A 136 0.91 -13.67 11.80
C GLU A 136 1.18 -14.87 12.73
N ASP A 137 0.32 -15.89 12.69
CA ASP A 137 0.45 -17.07 13.54
C ASP A 137 1.67 -17.94 13.20
N GLU A 138 2.14 -17.92 11.94
CA GLU A 138 3.37 -18.60 11.51
C GLU A 138 4.64 -17.95 12.06
N ILE A 139 4.56 -16.70 12.52
CA ILE A 139 5.69 -15.90 13.00
C ILE A 139 5.78 -15.89 14.53
N LEU A 140 4.65 -16.12 15.21
CA LEU A 140 4.54 -16.16 16.66
C LEU A 140 4.72 -17.58 17.25
N GLY A 141 4.74 -18.62 16.40
CA GLY A 141 5.08 -20.01 16.76
C GLY A 141 6.57 -20.29 16.80
#